data_AF-A0A8H7KX16-F1
#
_entry.id   AF-A0A8H7KX16-F1
#
_cell.length_a   1.000
_cell.length_b   1.000
_cell.length_c   1.000
_cell.angle_alpha   90.00
_cell.angle_beta   90.00
_cell.angle_gamma   90.00
#
_symmetry.space_group_name_H-M   'P 1'
#
loop_
_entity.id
_entity.type
_entity.pdbx_description
1 polymer ?
#
loop_
_entity_poly.entity_id
_entity_poly.type
_entity_poly.pdbx_seq_one_letter_code
_entity_poly.pdbx_strand_id
1 'polypeptide(L)'
;MPITPHLPAEFLRRMEADPMMADCQSWIFSKDFQVTRWNIVEIGVEEGPDQSVRIDVPPSDVLYAYKSGQIHRAAMNADPLHLCEIIRLGADMNLKDSNGLTALQLAMECLLCSAFIPSNQLKRIRFIARTLIEQHVDIEYAPDTLTPLHSACLARDWELIELLLHHGARTTTPGLRHPADLLTSASDKERFRNLEKTPKTRPPQPCPCWSGKLLADCHAVDQPYPDTFYCICGSKRQYGKCCKKRGKLYFHRWNTEERYLKVKFQYDLGDALQLLGGRGSTQEIADAQMISMPRKFLPSETLSEEETRRFLERIRDGMQPKGLIEPAYGYAMQKLQFLPR
;
A
#
# COMPACT_ATOMS: atom_id res chain seq x y z
N MET A 1 -8.02 21.05 8.40
CA MET A 1 -7.31 19.97 9.10
C MET A 1 -5.86 19.96 8.63
N PRO A 2 -4.88 19.57 9.45
CA PRO A 2 -3.50 19.45 8.99
C PRO A 2 -3.40 18.44 7.85
N ILE A 3 -2.58 18.77 6.84
CA ILE A 3 -2.24 17.87 5.74
C ILE A 3 -1.29 16.82 6.31
N THR A 4 -1.60 15.54 6.09
CA THR A 4 -0.79 14.43 6.60
C THR A 4 -0.51 13.49 5.44
N PRO A 5 0.70 13.58 4.85
CA PRO A 5 1.14 12.59 3.88
C PRO A 5 1.14 11.19 4.46
N HIS A 6 0.77 10.21 3.64
CA HIS A 6 0.83 8.79 3.94
C HIS A 6 2.24 8.24 3.70
N LEU A 7 3.27 8.95 4.18
CA LEU A 7 4.67 8.55 4.15
C LEU A 7 5.25 8.56 5.57
N PRO A 8 6.23 7.70 5.90
CA PRO A 8 6.90 7.75 7.21
C PRO A 8 7.56 9.11 7.45
N ALA A 9 7.42 9.66 8.65
CA ALA A 9 7.94 10.99 8.99
C ALA A 9 9.46 11.11 8.81
N GLU A 10 10.22 10.04 9.12
CA GLU A 10 11.67 10.02 8.92
C GLU A 10 12.05 10.00 7.43
N PHE A 11 11.27 9.29 6.61
CA PHE A 11 11.46 9.29 5.16
C PHE A 11 11.23 10.68 4.57
N LEU A 12 10.14 11.35 4.97
CA LEU A 12 9.83 12.73 4.56
C LEU A 12 10.96 13.68 4.91
N ARG A 13 11.39 13.71 6.18
CA ARG A 13 12.48 14.59 6.64
C ARG A 13 13.75 14.42 5.82
N ARG A 14 14.15 13.17 5.56
CA ARG A 14 15.35 12.86 4.79
C ARG A 14 15.24 13.33 3.34
N MET A 15 14.08 13.12 2.70
CA MET A 15 13.84 13.56 1.33
C MET A 15 13.82 15.09 1.23
N GLU A 16 13.13 15.77 2.14
CA GLU A 16 13.05 17.24 2.18
C GLU A 16 14.41 17.90 2.45
N ALA A 17 15.30 17.23 3.19
CA ALA A 17 16.65 17.69 3.43
C ALA A 17 17.61 17.47 2.23
N ASP A 18 17.22 16.66 1.25
CA ASP A 18 18.05 16.40 0.07
C ASP A 18 18.09 17.64 -0.84
N PRO A 19 19.28 18.11 -1.27
CA PRO A 19 19.40 19.25 -2.18
C PRO A 19 18.59 19.13 -3.48
N MET A 20 18.27 17.92 -3.95
CA MET A 20 17.42 17.74 -5.14
C MET A 20 15.99 18.25 -4.94
N MET A 21 15.54 18.42 -3.69
CA MET A 21 14.19 18.88 -3.35
C MET A 21 14.12 20.39 -3.08
N ALA A 22 15.24 21.12 -3.09
CA ALA A 22 15.31 22.53 -2.67
C ALA A 22 14.35 23.48 -3.43
N ASP A 23 14.10 23.21 -4.71
CA ASP A 23 13.21 23.96 -5.60
C ASP A 23 11.89 23.22 -5.90
N CYS A 24 11.63 22.08 -5.25
CA CYS A 24 10.48 21.24 -5.53
C CYS A 24 9.36 21.47 -4.50
N GLN A 25 8.25 22.04 -4.94
CA GLN A 25 7.01 22.06 -4.16
C GLN A 25 6.22 20.78 -4.45
N SER A 26 6.41 19.75 -3.60
CA SER A 26 5.72 18.48 -3.83
C SER A 26 4.21 18.62 -3.67
N TRP A 27 3.49 18.02 -4.62
CA TRP A 27 2.03 18.07 -4.66
C TRP A 27 1.39 17.36 -3.45
N ILE A 28 2.14 16.51 -2.74
CA ILE A 28 1.64 15.81 -1.55
C ILE A 28 1.20 16.73 -0.41
N PHE A 29 1.74 17.95 -0.37
CA PHE A 29 1.45 18.98 0.61
C PHE A 29 0.34 19.94 0.16
N SER A 30 -0.24 19.73 -1.03
CA SER A 30 -1.34 20.55 -1.53
C SER A 30 -2.68 20.14 -0.90
N LYS A 31 -3.61 21.10 -0.83
CA LYS A 31 -5.00 20.81 -0.44
C LYS A 31 -5.72 19.93 -1.46
N ASP A 32 -5.38 20.07 -2.74
CA ASP A 32 -6.01 19.31 -3.82
C ASP A 32 -5.64 17.83 -3.74
N PHE A 33 -4.36 17.52 -3.48
CA PHE A 33 -3.96 16.13 -3.25
C PHE A 33 -4.47 15.59 -1.92
N GLN A 34 -4.72 16.43 -0.91
CA GLN A 34 -5.38 15.97 0.31
C GLN A 34 -6.76 15.39 0.03
N VAL A 35 -7.55 16.04 -0.83
CA VAL A 35 -8.86 15.51 -1.26
C VAL A 35 -8.68 14.20 -2.04
N THR A 36 -7.75 14.18 -2.99
CA THR A 36 -7.43 12.97 -3.78
C THR A 36 -7.05 11.80 -2.86
N ARG A 37 -6.17 12.05 -1.88
CA ARG A 37 -5.72 11.06 -0.91
C ARG A 37 -6.88 10.51 -0.08
N TRP A 38 -7.85 11.34 0.32
CA TRP A 38 -9.02 10.87 1.05
C TRP A 38 -9.86 9.91 0.21
N ASN A 39 -10.07 10.23 -1.06
CA ASN A 39 -10.83 9.37 -1.97
C ASN A 39 -10.13 8.03 -2.18
N ILE A 40 -8.80 8.03 -2.35
CA ILE A 40 -8.00 6.80 -2.51
C ILE A 40 -8.08 5.86 -1.30
N VAL A 41 -8.12 6.41 -0.08
CA VAL A 41 -7.99 5.60 1.15
C VAL A 41 -9.34 5.17 1.74
N GLU A 42 -10.45 5.73 1.27
CA GLU A 42 -11.76 5.48 1.83
C GLU A 42 -12.35 4.15 1.34
N ILE A 43 -12.64 3.24 2.27
CA ILE A 43 -13.37 2.00 1.98
C ILE A 43 -14.76 2.36 1.47
N GLY A 44 -15.12 1.83 0.30
CA GLY A 44 -16.43 2.02 -0.33
C GLY A 44 -16.45 3.11 -1.39
N VAL A 45 -15.33 3.83 -1.58
CA VAL A 45 -15.11 4.69 -2.74
C VAL A 45 -14.38 3.86 -3.80
N GLU A 46 -14.91 3.81 -5.03
CA GLU A 46 -14.30 3.07 -6.15
C GLU A 46 -13.09 3.81 -6.76
N GLU A 47 -12.79 5.02 -6.30
CA GLU A 47 -11.68 5.84 -6.77
C GLU A 47 -10.34 5.33 -6.22
N GLY A 48 -9.66 4.51 -7.02
CA GLY A 48 -8.28 4.08 -6.75
C GLY A 48 -7.22 5.11 -7.17
N PRO A 49 -5.95 4.88 -6.79
CA PRO A 49 -4.83 5.77 -7.16
C PRO A 49 -4.58 5.87 -8.68
N ASP A 50 -5.10 4.91 -9.45
CA ASP A 50 -4.97 4.83 -10.91
C ASP A 50 -6.09 5.54 -11.68
N GLN A 51 -7.03 6.17 -10.97
CA GLN A 51 -8.08 6.96 -11.61
C GLN A 51 -7.45 8.08 -12.44
N SER A 52 -8.04 8.29 -13.62
CA SER A 52 -7.53 9.28 -14.55
C SER A 52 -7.65 10.69 -14.01
N VAL A 53 -6.52 11.40 -14.03
CA VAL A 53 -6.37 12.79 -13.72
C VAL A 53 -6.37 13.58 -15.03
N ARG A 54 -7.10 14.70 -15.06
CA ARG A 54 -6.92 15.71 -16.11
C ARG A 54 -5.68 16.52 -15.78
N ILE A 55 -4.73 16.55 -16.71
CA ILE A 55 -3.56 17.43 -16.63
C ILE A 55 -3.88 18.67 -17.47
N ASP A 56 -3.92 19.83 -16.83
CA ASP A 56 -3.99 21.11 -17.51
C ASP A 56 -2.57 21.47 -17.98
N VAL A 57 -2.28 21.25 -19.27
CA VAL A 57 -1.03 21.66 -19.91
C VAL A 57 -1.17 23.13 -20.35
N PRO A 58 -0.14 23.99 -20.19
CA PRO A 58 -0.18 25.37 -20.67
C PRO A 58 -0.51 25.45 -22.17
N PRO A 59 -1.14 26.54 -22.65
CA PRO A 59 -1.81 26.59 -23.95
C PRO A 59 -0.89 26.69 -25.19
N SER A 60 0.36 26.23 -25.13
CA SER A 60 1.29 26.34 -26.26
C SER A 60 1.30 25.14 -27.19
N ASP A 61 0.68 24.00 -26.83
CA ASP A 61 0.59 22.84 -27.72
C ASP A 61 -0.85 22.30 -27.79
N VAL A 62 -1.39 22.33 -28.99
CA VAL A 62 -2.74 21.88 -29.34
C VAL A 62 -2.79 20.35 -29.26
N LEU A 63 -3.11 19.71 -28.13
CA LEU A 63 -3.64 18.34 -28.11
C LEU A 63 -4.32 17.98 -26.76
N TYR A 64 -5.59 17.55 -26.88
CA TYR A 64 -6.44 16.69 -26.03
C TYR A 64 -6.04 16.45 -24.56
N ALA A 65 -7.02 16.60 -23.66
CA ALA A 65 -6.93 16.14 -22.27
C ALA A 65 -6.50 14.67 -22.19
N TYR A 66 -5.23 14.42 -21.84
CA TYR A 66 -4.67 13.08 -21.74
C TYR A 66 -5.22 12.37 -20.51
N LYS A 67 -5.67 11.13 -20.69
CA LYS A 67 -6.05 10.26 -19.57
C LYS A 67 -4.76 9.74 -18.95
N SER A 68 -4.38 10.25 -17.78
CA SER A 68 -3.14 9.88 -17.09
C SER A 68 -3.41 9.56 -15.62
N GLY A 69 -2.76 8.54 -15.06
CA GLY A 69 -2.82 8.26 -13.61
C GLY A 69 -1.93 9.18 -12.78
N GLN A 70 -2.14 9.22 -11.46
CA GLN A 70 -1.33 10.04 -10.55
C GLN A 70 0.17 9.77 -10.63
N ILE A 71 0.54 8.51 -10.89
CA ILE A 71 1.92 8.08 -11.05
C ILE A 71 2.62 8.72 -12.27
N HIS A 72 1.89 8.94 -13.37
CA HIS A 72 2.41 9.63 -14.56
C HIS A 72 2.67 11.11 -14.26
N ARG A 73 1.74 11.75 -13.52
CA ARG A 73 1.91 13.15 -13.12
C ARG A 73 3.11 13.34 -12.20
N ALA A 74 3.37 12.40 -11.29
CA ALA A 74 4.57 12.43 -10.46
C ALA A 74 5.85 12.39 -11.32
N ALA A 75 5.88 11.55 -12.37
CA ALA A 75 6.99 11.47 -13.31
C ALA A 75 7.19 12.76 -14.12
N MET A 76 6.12 13.27 -14.78
CA MET A 76 6.19 14.48 -15.61
C MET A 76 6.62 15.73 -14.82
N ASN A 77 6.10 15.89 -13.60
CA ASN A 77 6.43 17.03 -12.75
C ASN A 77 7.77 16.87 -12.02
N ALA A 78 8.46 15.75 -12.20
CA ALA A 78 9.67 15.40 -11.46
C ALA A 78 9.47 15.57 -9.94
N ASP A 79 8.42 14.94 -9.40
CA ASP A 79 8.02 15.01 -7.99
C ASP A 79 8.24 13.65 -7.27
N PRO A 80 9.43 13.45 -6.66
CA PRO A 80 9.79 12.23 -5.93
C PRO A 80 8.83 11.86 -4.81
N LEU A 81 8.37 12.84 -4.03
CA LEU A 81 7.54 12.60 -2.86
C LEU A 81 6.12 12.18 -3.28
N HIS A 82 5.57 12.79 -4.34
CA HIS A 82 4.31 12.37 -4.92
C HIS A 82 4.38 10.96 -5.50
N LEU A 83 5.48 10.61 -6.18
CA LEU A 83 5.70 9.24 -6.66
C LEU A 83 5.70 8.24 -5.50
N CYS A 84 6.52 8.49 -4.48
CA CYS A 84 6.63 7.57 -3.34
C CYS A 84 5.29 7.39 -2.62
N GLU A 85 4.53 8.46 -2.45
CA GLU A 85 3.23 8.37 -1.79
C GLU A 85 2.21 7.60 -2.63
N ILE A 86 2.14 7.84 -3.95
CA ILE A 86 1.15 7.13 -4.77
C ILE A 86 1.47 5.63 -4.94
N ILE A 87 2.75 5.26 -5.03
CA ILE A 87 3.19 3.85 -4.99
C ILE A 87 2.74 3.22 -3.67
N ARG A 88 2.91 3.92 -2.55
CA ARG A 88 2.49 3.42 -1.24
C ARG A 88 0.97 3.29 -1.10
N LEU A 89 0.22 4.19 -1.72
CA LEU A 89 -1.24 4.14 -1.79
C LEU A 89 -1.76 3.08 -2.78
N GLY A 90 -0.85 2.45 -3.52
CA GLY A 90 -1.12 1.27 -4.33
C GLY A 90 -1.40 1.54 -5.80
N ALA A 91 -0.79 2.59 -6.37
CA ALA A 91 -0.79 2.78 -7.82
C ALA A 91 -0.20 1.57 -8.54
N ASP A 92 -0.82 1.17 -9.66
CA ASP A 92 -0.21 0.28 -10.62
C ASP A 92 0.99 0.97 -11.27
N MET A 93 2.18 0.47 -10.96
CA MET A 93 3.43 1.05 -11.45
C MET A 93 3.69 0.79 -12.94
N ASN A 94 2.94 -0.14 -13.55
CA ASN A 94 2.95 -0.41 -14.98
C ASN A 94 1.73 0.18 -15.70
N LEU A 95 0.92 1.00 -15.00
CA LEU A 95 -0.20 1.70 -15.60
C LEU A 95 0.29 2.46 -16.83
N LYS A 96 -0.49 2.37 -17.91
CA LYS A 96 -0.23 3.10 -19.15
C LYS A 96 -1.17 4.28 -19.26
N ASP A 97 -0.63 5.43 -19.67
CA ASP A 97 -1.43 6.59 -20.02
C ASP A 97 -2.12 6.41 -21.38
N SER A 98 -2.82 7.45 -21.85
CA SER A 98 -3.48 7.45 -23.16
C SER A 98 -2.54 7.34 -24.36
N ASN A 99 -1.24 7.60 -24.20
CA ASN A 99 -0.22 7.41 -25.23
C ASN A 99 0.42 6.01 -25.13
N GLY A 100 -0.01 5.19 -24.17
CA GLY A 100 0.58 3.89 -23.92
C GLY A 100 1.90 3.96 -23.14
N LEU A 101 2.29 5.12 -22.61
CA LEU A 101 3.53 5.30 -21.86
C LEU A 101 3.29 4.96 -20.39
N THR A 102 4.28 4.32 -19.76
CA THR A 102 4.30 4.14 -18.30
C THR A 102 5.01 5.31 -17.63
N ALA A 103 4.89 5.45 -16.31
CA ALA A 103 5.65 6.45 -15.55
C ALA A 103 7.17 6.31 -15.71
N LEU A 104 7.69 5.08 -15.87
CA LEU A 104 9.11 4.86 -16.16
C LEU A 104 9.46 5.43 -17.54
N GLN A 105 8.63 5.17 -18.56
CA GLN A 105 8.92 5.67 -19.91
C GLN A 105 8.91 7.20 -19.97
N LEU A 106 7.95 7.86 -19.34
CA LEU A 106 7.93 9.32 -19.23
C LEU A 106 9.21 9.87 -18.56
N ALA A 107 9.68 9.22 -17.49
CA ALA A 107 10.94 9.60 -16.85
C ALA A 107 12.13 9.41 -17.80
N MET A 108 12.19 8.29 -18.53
CA MET A 108 13.27 8.02 -19.49
C MET A 108 13.27 9.01 -20.66
N GLU A 109 12.11 9.40 -21.19
CA GLU A 109 12.00 10.43 -22.24
C GLU A 109 12.51 11.78 -21.77
N CYS A 110 12.16 12.18 -20.54
CA CYS A 110 12.68 13.41 -19.97
C CYS A 110 14.21 13.38 -19.82
N LEU A 111 14.81 12.23 -19.49
CA LEU A 111 16.29 12.09 -19.42
C LEU A 111 16.96 12.31 -20.77
N LEU A 112 16.31 11.95 -21.89
CA LEU A 112 16.86 12.19 -23.24
C LEU A 112 16.91 13.69 -23.58
N CYS A 113 16.04 14.49 -22.94
CA CYS A 113 16.00 15.94 -23.08
C CYS A 113 16.86 16.67 -22.03
N SER A 114 17.82 16.00 -21.37
CA SER A 114 18.58 16.54 -20.24
C SER A 114 19.28 17.88 -20.49
N ALA A 115 19.60 18.20 -21.74
CA ALA A 115 20.24 19.47 -22.13
C ALA A 115 19.38 20.71 -21.84
N PHE A 116 18.05 20.53 -21.74
CA PHE A 116 17.09 21.62 -21.54
C PHE A 116 16.48 21.65 -20.14
N ILE A 117 16.88 20.71 -19.26
CA ILE A 117 16.27 20.50 -17.95
C ILE A 117 17.23 21.00 -16.85
N PRO A 118 16.74 21.79 -15.87
CA PRO A 118 17.52 22.19 -14.71
C PRO A 118 18.13 20.99 -13.97
N SER A 119 19.36 21.14 -13.48
CA SER A 119 20.13 20.07 -12.83
C SER A 119 19.36 19.38 -11.68
N ASN A 120 18.65 20.14 -10.84
CA ASN A 120 17.85 19.55 -9.76
C ASN A 120 16.66 18.75 -10.28
N GLN A 121 15.96 19.24 -11.30
CA GLN A 121 14.87 18.50 -11.94
C GLN A 121 15.39 17.19 -12.56
N LEU A 122 16.58 17.21 -13.19
CA LEU A 122 17.22 16.02 -13.72
C LEU A 122 17.55 15.00 -12.62
N LYS A 123 18.06 15.45 -11.46
CA LYS A 123 18.27 14.57 -10.29
C LYS A 123 16.95 13.95 -9.80
N ARG A 124 15.86 14.71 -9.75
CA ARG A 124 14.53 14.20 -9.39
C ARG A 124 14.01 13.18 -10.39
N ILE A 125 14.18 13.41 -11.69
CA ILE A 125 13.80 12.44 -12.73
C ILE A 125 14.60 11.13 -12.59
N ARG A 126 15.91 11.23 -12.35
CA ARG A 126 16.76 10.05 -12.06
C ARG A 126 16.28 9.30 -10.83
N PHE A 127 15.93 10.01 -9.76
CA PHE A 127 15.36 9.41 -8.55
C PHE A 127 14.07 8.65 -8.86
N ILE A 128 13.17 9.23 -9.66
CA ILE A 128 11.92 8.60 -10.08
C ILE A 128 12.19 7.32 -10.87
N ALA A 129 13.05 7.38 -11.89
CA ALA A 129 13.42 6.21 -12.70
C ALA A 129 14.02 5.10 -11.84
N ARG A 130 15.00 5.44 -10.98
CA ARG A 130 15.59 4.52 -10.01
C ARG A 130 14.54 3.86 -9.13
N THR A 131 13.68 4.67 -8.52
CA THR A 131 12.65 4.20 -7.59
C THR A 131 11.71 3.20 -8.26
N LEU A 132 11.26 3.49 -9.48
CA LEU A 132 10.41 2.58 -10.25
C LEU A 132 11.13 1.26 -10.57
N ILE A 133 12.38 1.32 -11.05
CA ILE A 133 13.19 0.11 -11.35
C ILE A 133 13.40 -0.75 -10.09
N GLU A 134 13.70 -0.12 -8.96
CA GLU A 134 13.87 -0.77 -7.65
C GLU A 134 12.56 -1.37 -7.12
N GLN A 135 11.42 -0.77 -7.45
CA GLN A 135 10.08 -1.34 -7.19
C GLN A 135 9.66 -2.42 -8.20
N HIS A 136 10.60 -2.89 -9.02
CA HIS A 136 10.44 -4.03 -9.91
C HIS A 136 9.36 -3.84 -10.98
N VAL A 137 9.18 -2.61 -11.49
CA VAL A 137 8.36 -2.37 -12.69
C VAL A 137 8.82 -3.20 -13.88
N ASP A 138 7.97 -3.31 -14.89
CA ASP A 138 8.35 -3.92 -16.17
C ASP A 138 9.36 -3.00 -16.89
N ILE A 139 10.61 -3.45 -16.94
CA ILE A 139 11.71 -2.74 -17.57
C ILE A 139 11.93 -3.17 -19.03
N GLU A 140 11.14 -4.11 -19.55
CA GLU A 140 11.22 -4.56 -20.95
C GLU A 140 10.18 -3.87 -21.84
N TYR A 141 9.17 -3.25 -21.24
CA TYR A 141 8.14 -2.53 -21.98
C TYR A 141 8.75 -1.38 -22.79
N ALA A 142 8.48 -1.35 -24.10
CA ALA A 142 9.04 -0.38 -25.05
C ALA A 142 8.01 -0.04 -26.16
N PRO A 143 7.13 0.97 -25.94
CA PRO A 143 6.08 1.32 -26.91
C PRO A 143 6.64 1.90 -28.21
N ASP A 144 7.65 2.78 -28.13
CA ASP A 144 8.21 3.51 -29.26
C ASP A 144 9.64 3.07 -29.62
N THR A 145 9.88 1.75 -29.59
CA THR A 145 11.14 1.12 -30.03
C THR A 145 12.40 1.40 -29.19
N LEU A 146 12.29 2.00 -28.00
CA LEU A 146 13.39 2.06 -27.03
C LEU A 146 12.96 1.44 -25.70
N THR A 147 13.69 0.41 -25.26
CA THR A 147 13.57 -0.04 -23.86
C THR A 147 14.21 0.99 -22.94
N PRO A 148 13.89 1.01 -21.64
CA PRO A 148 14.60 1.82 -20.65
C PRO A 148 16.13 1.69 -20.73
N LEU A 149 16.66 0.50 -21.05
CA LEU A 149 18.11 0.30 -21.20
C LEU A 149 18.67 1.07 -22.42
N HIS A 150 17.93 1.09 -23.53
CA HIS A 150 18.33 1.86 -24.70
C HIS A 150 18.32 3.37 -24.39
N SER A 151 17.28 3.87 -23.72
CA SER A 151 17.21 5.28 -23.32
C SER A 151 18.33 5.67 -22.35
N ALA A 152 18.70 4.81 -21.40
CA ALA A 152 19.83 5.03 -20.51
C ALA A 152 21.17 5.08 -21.25
N CYS A 153 21.37 4.21 -22.25
CA CYS A 153 22.55 4.24 -23.11
C CYS A 153 22.64 5.52 -23.97
N LEU A 154 21.53 5.98 -24.55
CA LEU A 154 21.48 7.24 -25.28
C LEU A 154 21.81 8.45 -24.40
N ALA A 155 21.26 8.48 -23.18
CA ALA A 155 21.55 9.52 -22.20
C ALA A 155 22.96 9.41 -21.59
N ARG A 156 23.69 8.31 -21.88
CA ARG A 156 24.97 7.94 -21.25
C ARG A 156 24.92 7.96 -19.72
N ASP A 157 23.76 7.58 -19.18
CA ASP A 157 23.52 7.54 -17.74
C ASP A 157 23.99 6.20 -17.17
N TRP A 158 25.27 6.15 -16.83
CA TRP A 158 25.92 4.93 -16.32
C TRP A 158 25.27 4.37 -15.06
N GLU A 159 24.69 5.22 -14.22
CA GLU A 159 24.03 4.80 -13.00
C GLU A 159 22.76 4.01 -13.31
N LEU A 160 21.97 4.46 -14.29
CA LEU A 160 20.79 3.75 -14.76
C LEU A 160 21.12 2.56 -15.65
N ILE A 161 22.16 2.63 -16.49
CA ILE A 161 22.64 1.47 -17.27
C ILE A 161 23.01 0.32 -16.31
N GLU A 162 23.80 0.62 -15.29
CA GLU A 162 24.18 -0.37 -14.29
C GLU A 162 22.94 -0.91 -13.56
N LEU A 163 22.06 -0.03 -13.07
CA LEU A 163 20.86 -0.43 -12.34
C LEU A 163 19.95 -1.35 -13.17
N LEU A 164 19.66 -0.99 -14.42
CA LEU A 164 18.81 -1.78 -15.33
C LEU A 164 19.42 -3.16 -15.60
N LEU A 165 20.72 -3.25 -15.88
CA LEU A 165 21.41 -4.53 -16.06
C LEU A 165 21.38 -5.38 -14.78
N HIS A 166 21.52 -4.78 -13.59
CA HIS A 166 21.37 -5.48 -12.31
C HIS A 166 19.95 -5.98 -12.08
N HIS A 167 18.95 -5.26 -12.60
CA HIS A 167 17.55 -5.67 -12.53
C HIS A 167 17.12 -6.62 -13.66
N GLY A 168 18.06 -7.08 -14.49
CA GLY A 168 17.84 -8.12 -15.50
C GLY A 168 17.36 -7.61 -16.86
N ALA A 169 17.60 -6.33 -17.18
CA ALA A 169 17.27 -5.79 -18.49
C ALA A 169 17.96 -6.56 -19.61
N ARG A 170 17.21 -6.93 -20.66
CA ARG A 170 17.75 -7.66 -21.81
C ARG A 170 18.51 -6.72 -22.74
N THR A 171 19.64 -7.21 -23.26
CA THR A 171 20.44 -6.51 -24.27
C THR A 171 20.07 -6.91 -25.70
N THR A 172 19.37 -8.03 -25.86
CA THR A 172 18.89 -8.54 -27.14
C THR A 172 17.36 -8.47 -27.21
N THR A 173 16.84 -7.39 -27.79
CA THR A 173 15.40 -7.20 -28.01
C THR A 173 15.09 -7.30 -29.51
N PRO A 174 14.12 -8.13 -29.95
CA PRO A 174 13.78 -8.27 -31.37
C PRO A 174 13.43 -6.92 -32.01
N GLY A 175 14.01 -6.65 -33.18
CA GLY A 175 13.76 -5.41 -33.93
C GLY A 175 14.54 -4.19 -33.44
N LEU A 176 15.27 -4.29 -32.32
CA LEU A 176 16.09 -3.21 -31.79
C LEU A 176 17.58 -3.49 -31.98
N ARG A 177 18.35 -2.43 -32.20
CA ARG A 177 19.81 -2.47 -32.18
C ARG A 177 20.31 -2.79 -30.77
N HIS A 178 21.50 -3.35 -30.64
CA HIS A 178 22.06 -3.63 -29.33
C HIS A 178 22.28 -2.32 -28.53
N PRO A 179 21.93 -2.24 -27.22
CA PRO A 179 22.06 -1.00 -26.45
C PRO A 179 23.46 -0.39 -26.45
N ALA A 180 24.51 -1.22 -26.42
CA ALA A 180 25.89 -0.77 -26.50
C ALA A 180 26.20 0.02 -27.78
N ASP A 181 25.48 -0.20 -28.88
CA ASP A 181 25.72 0.52 -30.13
C ASP A 181 25.28 1.98 -30.04
N LEU A 182 24.37 2.32 -29.11
CA LEU A 182 23.94 3.70 -28.83
C LEU A 182 25.05 4.52 -28.13
N LEU A 183 26.07 3.88 -27.58
CA LEU A 183 27.21 4.53 -26.95
C LEU A 183 28.20 5.03 -28.00
N THR A 184 28.71 6.24 -27.83
CA THR A 184 29.54 6.92 -28.85
C THR A 184 31.00 6.48 -28.83
N SER A 185 31.61 6.28 -27.64
CA SER A 185 33.03 5.96 -27.52
C SER A 185 33.30 4.46 -27.42
N ALA A 186 34.49 4.04 -27.87
CA ALA A 186 34.94 2.65 -27.73
C ALA A 186 35.05 2.22 -26.25
N SER A 187 35.50 3.13 -25.38
CA SER A 187 35.60 2.89 -23.93
C SER A 187 34.23 2.63 -23.30
N ASP A 188 33.21 3.38 -23.72
CA ASP A 188 31.84 3.20 -23.21
C ASP A 188 31.29 1.84 -23.66
N LYS A 189 31.51 1.46 -24.93
CA LYS A 189 31.12 0.14 -25.44
C LYS A 189 31.81 -1.00 -24.68
N GLU A 190 33.09 -0.84 -24.36
CA GLU A 190 33.84 -1.83 -23.58
C GLU A 190 33.32 -1.94 -22.14
N ARG A 191 33.08 -0.80 -21.46
CA ARG A 191 32.49 -0.77 -20.12
C ARG A 191 31.14 -1.47 -20.09
N PHE A 192 30.27 -1.21 -21.07
CA PHE A 192 28.97 -1.86 -21.17
C PHE A 192 29.10 -3.39 -21.30
N ARG A 193 29.95 -3.87 -22.23
CA ARG A 193 30.16 -5.31 -22.43
C ARG A 193 30.70 -6.01 -21.19
N ASN A 194 31.52 -5.34 -20.39
CA ASN A 194 32.01 -5.88 -19.12
C ASN A 194 30.88 -6.02 -18.10
N LEU A 195 29.98 -5.02 -18.03
CA LEU A 195 28.79 -5.07 -17.16
C LEU A 195 27.79 -6.15 -17.58
N GLU A 196 27.64 -6.40 -18.87
CA GLU A 196 26.76 -7.43 -19.44
C GLU A 196 27.23 -8.85 -19.09
N LYS A 197 28.54 -9.10 -19.13
CA LYS A 197 29.13 -10.41 -18.79
C LYS A 197 29.05 -10.74 -17.30
N THR A 198 28.84 -9.74 -16.45
CA THR A 198 28.84 -9.93 -15.00
C THR A 198 27.52 -10.59 -14.59
N PRO A 199 27.53 -11.81 -14.02
CA PRO A 199 26.32 -12.45 -13.55
C PRO A 199 25.71 -11.63 -12.42
N LYS A 200 24.43 -11.27 -12.57
CA LYS A 200 23.70 -10.44 -11.62
C LYS A 200 22.42 -11.14 -11.22
N THR A 201 22.21 -11.27 -9.91
CA THR A 201 20.90 -11.60 -9.36
C THR A 201 20.12 -10.32 -9.18
N ARG A 202 18.84 -10.32 -9.59
CA ARG A 202 17.96 -9.17 -9.41
C ARG A 202 17.93 -8.76 -7.92
N PRO A 203 18.29 -7.51 -7.58
CA PRO A 203 18.27 -7.05 -6.19
C PRO A 203 16.88 -7.20 -5.56
N PRO A 204 16.80 -7.48 -4.25
CA PRO A 204 15.52 -7.58 -3.55
C PRO A 204 14.78 -6.24 -3.57
N GLN A 205 13.46 -6.30 -3.67
CA GLN A 205 12.61 -5.11 -3.73
C GLN A 205 12.62 -4.37 -2.38
N PRO A 206 12.93 -3.06 -2.34
CA PRO A 206 12.70 -2.23 -1.16
C PRO A 206 11.21 -2.15 -0.84
N CYS A 207 10.83 -2.16 0.42
CA CYS A 207 9.41 -2.12 0.76
C CYS A 207 8.79 -0.76 0.39
N PRO A 208 7.68 -0.72 -0.37
CA PRO A 208 6.99 0.53 -0.76
C PRO A 208 6.32 1.24 0.41
N CYS A 209 6.48 0.71 1.63
CA CYS A 209 6.11 1.41 2.85
C CYS A 209 7.15 2.49 3.23
N TRP A 210 8.32 2.47 2.59
CA TRP A 210 9.45 3.40 2.80
C TRP A 210 10.03 3.37 4.22
N SER A 211 9.92 2.24 4.91
CA SER A 211 10.52 2.04 6.24
C SER A 211 12.04 1.81 6.19
N GLY A 212 12.64 1.74 5.00
CA GLY A 212 14.04 1.35 4.80
C GLY A 212 14.31 -0.16 4.88
N LYS A 213 13.27 -0.99 5.01
CA LYS A 213 13.38 -2.46 4.99
C LYS A 213 13.10 -3.00 3.60
N LEU A 214 13.60 -4.20 3.31
CA LEU A 214 13.19 -4.95 2.12
C LEU A 214 11.74 -5.41 2.25
N LEU A 215 11.08 -5.64 1.11
CA LEU A 215 9.70 -6.10 1.06
C LEU A 215 9.53 -7.43 1.81
N ALA A 216 10.46 -8.36 1.59
CA ALA A 216 10.52 -9.67 2.22
C ALA A 216 10.57 -9.60 3.76
N ASP A 217 11.24 -8.58 4.31
CA ASP A 217 11.44 -8.40 5.76
C ASP A 217 10.41 -7.47 6.41
N CYS A 218 9.42 -7.01 5.63
CA CYS A 218 8.47 -6.00 6.08
C CYS A 218 7.03 -6.39 5.77
N HIS A 219 6.55 -6.20 4.54
CA HIS A 219 5.15 -6.43 4.17
C HIS A 219 4.91 -7.76 3.46
N ALA A 220 5.88 -8.69 3.49
CA ALA A 220 5.61 -10.10 3.17
C ALA A 220 4.62 -10.75 4.17
N VAL A 221 4.59 -10.22 5.40
CA VAL A 221 3.62 -10.52 6.46
C VAL A 221 2.76 -9.30 6.76
N ASP A 222 1.68 -9.50 7.52
CA ASP A 222 0.78 -8.42 7.91
C ASP A 222 1.48 -7.42 8.86
N GLN A 223 1.39 -6.13 8.55
CA GLN A 223 1.92 -5.03 9.34
C GLN A 223 0.80 -4.12 9.81
N PRO A 224 0.82 -3.58 11.04
CA PRO A 224 -0.24 -2.70 11.51
C PRO A 224 -0.42 -1.45 10.64
N TYR A 225 -1.67 -1.06 10.38
CA TYR A 225 -1.98 0.19 9.72
C TYR A 225 -1.49 1.39 10.57
N PRO A 226 -0.73 2.36 10.03
CA PRO A 226 -0.14 3.44 10.82
C PRO A 226 -1.18 4.37 11.46
N ASP A 227 -1.00 4.66 12.75
CA ASP A 227 -1.90 5.51 13.54
C ASP A 227 -2.02 6.95 13.03
N THR A 228 -0.94 7.45 12.44
CA THR A 228 -0.82 8.83 11.94
C THR A 228 -1.53 9.03 10.60
N PHE A 229 -1.83 7.96 9.88
CA PHE A 229 -2.46 8.03 8.56
C PHE A 229 -3.95 8.26 8.68
N TYR A 230 -4.58 8.77 7.62
CA TYR A 230 -6.03 8.88 7.55
C TYR A 230 -6.68 7.51 7.72
N CYS A 231 -7.77 7.50 8.48
CA CYS A 231 -8.58 6.34 8.74
C CYS A 231 -9.39 6.01 7.48
N ILE A 232 -9.33 4.76 7.06
CA ILE A 232 -9.98 4.25 5.84
C ILE A 232 -11.51 4.19 5.91
N CYS A 233 -12.14 4.67 6.99
CA CYS A 233 -13.60 4.63 7.17
C CYS A 233 -14.32 5.90 6.67
N GLY A 234 -13.65 6.76 5.91
CA GLY A 234 -14.22 8.02 5.40
C GLY A 234 -14.33 9.16 6.41
N SER A 235 -13.93 8.95 7.67
CA SER A 235 -14.03 9.98 8.71
C SER A 235 -13.10 11.19 8.53
N LYS A 236 -12.12 11.10 7.62
CA LYS A 236 -11.06 12.09 7.38
C LYS A 236 -10.16 12.37 8.60
N ARG A 237 -10.30 11.56 9.68
CA ARG A 237 -9.47 11.62 10.89
C ARG A 237 -8.31 10.65 10.80
N GLN A 238 -7.27 10.86 11.62
CA GLN A 238 -6.19 9.90 11.78
C GLN A 238 -6.70 8.57 12.36
N TYR A 239 -6.20 7.44 11.86
CA TYR A 239 -6.63 6.09 12.24
C TYR A 239 -6.52 5.84 13.75
N GLY A 240 -5.39 6.22 14.36
CA GLY A 240 -5.16 6.09 15.81
C GLY A 240 -6.14 6.90 16.67
N LYS A 241 -6.82 7.89 16.07
CA LYS A 241 -7.84 8.73 16.72
C LYS A 241 -9.27 8.39 16.25
N CYS A 242 -9.45 7.32 15.48
CA CYS A 242 -10.73 6.93 14.89
C CYS A 242 -11.01 5.43 15.09
N CYS A 243 -11.00 4.61 14.03
CA CYS A 243 -11.34 3.19 14.08
C CYS A 243 -10.52 2.39 15.10
N LYS A 244 -9.23 2.72 15.27
CA LYS A 244 -8.38 2.05 16.27
C LYS A 244 -8.93 2.21 17.70
N LYS A 245 -9.43 3.40 18.05
CA LYS A 245 -10.07 3.64 19.37
C LYS A 245 -11.38 2.87 19.56
N ARG A 246 -11.97 2.37 18.47
CA ARG A 246 -13.21 1.58 18.46
C ARG A 246 -12.93 0.08 18.35
N GLY A 247 -11.68 -0.35 18.58
CA GLY A 247 -11.29 -1.76 18.49
C GLY A 247 -11.20 -2.33 17.07
N LYS A 248 -11.32 -1.49 16.02
CA LYS A 248 -11.19 -1.95 14.63
C LYS A 248 -9.72 -1.92 14.23
N LEU A 249 -9.14 -3.09 13.98
CA LEU A 249 -7.74 -3.26 13.61
C LEU A 249 -7.59 -3.50 12.10
N TYR A 250 -6.76 -2.67 11.47
CA TYR A 250 -6.38 -2.82 10.07
C TYR A 250 -4.89 -3.15 9.95
N PHE A 251 -4.57 -3.95 8.94
CA PHE A 251 -3.22 -4.36 8.61
C PHE A 251 -2.93 -4.11 7.13
N HIS A 252 -1.67 -3.87 6.80
CA HIS A 252 -1.16 -3.83 5.45
C HIS A 252 -0.40 -5.10 5.13
N ARG A 253 -0.55 -5.59 3.91
CA ARG A 253 0.28 -6.66 3.38
C ARG A 253 0.49 -6.48 1.89
N TRP A 254 1.65 -6.90 1.41
CA TRP A 254 1.92 -6.96 -0.02
C TRP A 254 1.00 -7.97 -0.72
N ASN A 255 0.32 -7.51 -1.77
CA ASN A 255 -0.36 -8.39 -2.70
C ASN A 255 0.59 -8.70 -3.87
N THR A 256 1.02 -9.95 -4.00
CA THR A 256 1.94 -10.37 -5.08
C THR A 256 1.30 -10.29 -6.47
N GLU A 257 0.00 -10.58 -6.58
CA GLU A 257 -0.72 -10.59 -7.86
C GLU A 257 -0.95 -9.17 -8.37
N GLU A 258 -1.51 -8.31 -7.51
CA GLU A 258 -1.84 -6.94 -7.87
C GLU A 258 -0.64 -5.97 -7.72
N ARG A 259 0.46 -6.41 -7.11
CA ARG A 259 1.72 -5.68 -6.92
C ARG A 259 1.60 -4.35 -6.16
N TYR A 260 0.80 -4.33 -5.09
CA TYR A 260 0.72 -3.19 -4.17
C TYR A 260 0.44 -3.58 -2.71
N LEU A 261 0.53 -2.62 -1.77
CA LEU A 261 0.17 -2.81 -0.37
C LEU A 261 -1.35 -2.78 -0.17
N LYS A 262 -1.95 -3.94 0.06
CA LYS A 262 -3.39 -4.08 0.31
C LYS A 262 -3.69 -3.94 1.79
N VAL A 263 -4.71 -3.15 2.12
CA VAL A 263 -5.26 -3.07 3.47
C VAL A 263 -6.20 -4.25 3.70
N LYS A 264 -6.02 -4.96 4.80
CA LYS A 264 -6.92 -6.01 5.28
C LYS A 264 -7.51 -5.60 6.62
N PHE A 265 -8.79 -5.90 6.78
CA PHE A 265 -9.46 -5.83 8.07
C PHE A 265 -9.33 -7.19 8.76
N GLN A 266 -8.92 -7.19 10.03
CA GLN A 266 -8.92 -8.39 10.86
C GLN A 266 -9.90 -8.17 12.02
N TYR A 267 -10.84 -9.10 12.18
CA TYR A 267 -11.74 -9.15 13.34
C TYR A 267 -10.95 -9.40 14.63
N ASP A 268 -11.48 -8.95 15.77
CA ASP A 268 -10.90 -9.20 17.09
C ASP A 268 -11.34 -10.56 17.67
N LEU A 269 -10.52 -11.13 18.55
CA LEU A 269 -10.55 -12.47 19.17
C LEU A 269 -11.84 -12.81 19.98
N GLY A 270 -12.79 -11.87 20.07
CA GLY A 270 -14.17 -12.15 20.46
C GLY A 270 -14.87 -13.16 19.54
N ASP A 271 -14.37 -13.33 18.31
CA ASP A 271 -14.91 -14.27 17.31
C ASP A 271 -14.16 -15.63 17.27
N ALA A 272 -12.98 -15.76 17.89
CA ALA A 272 -12.19 -17.00 17.86
C ALA A 272 -12.49 -17.98 19.02
N LEU A 273 -13.05 -17.50 20.15
CA LEU A 273 -13.61 -18.36 21.21
C LEU A 273 -14.82 -19.18 20.74
N GLN A 274 -15.44 -18.81 19.61
CA GLN A 274 -16.54 -19.54 18.97
C GLN A 274 -16.09 -20.80 18.21
N LEU A 275 -14.79 -20.98 17.97
CA LEU A 275 -14.26 -22.00 17.06
C LEU A 275 -13.57 -23.19 17.77
N LEU A 276 -14.11 -23.68 18.90
CA LEU A 276 -13.91 -25.04 19.47
C LEU A 276 -13.00 -25.14 20.72
N GLY A 277 -13.60 -25.18 21.92
CA GLY A 277 -13.02 -26.02 22.99
C GLY A 277 -13.26 -25.64 24.46
N GLY A 278 -13.89 -24.50 24.75
CA GLY A 278 -14.65 -24.33 25.99
C GLY A 278 -13.96 -24.65 27.33
N ARG A 279 -12.87 -23.97 27.68
CA ARG A 279 -12.57 -23.70 29.11
C ARG A 279 -12.92 -22.27 29.52
N GLY A 280 -13.86 -21.66 28.80
CA GLY A 280 -14.52 -20.44 29.21
C GLY A 280 -15.71 -20.79 30.09
N SER A 281 -16.00 -19.93 31.06
CA SER A 281 -17.08 -20.20 31.99
C SER A 281 -18.45 -20.10 31.35
N THR A 282 -19.46 -20.61 32.05
CA THR A 282 -20.84 -20.61 31.53
C THR A 282 -21.36 -19.19 31.27
N GLN A 283 -20.85 -18.19 32.02
CA GLN A 283 -21.13 -16.78 31.80
C GLN A 283 -20.54 -16.27 30.48
N GLU A 284 -19.28 -16.61 30.19
CA GLU A 284 -18.60 -16.19 28.97
C GLU A 284 -19.25 -16.81 27.72
N ILE A 285 -19.73 -18.05 27.81
CA ILE A 285 -20.42 -18.72 26.71
C ILE A 285 -21.83 -18.12 26.49
N ALA A 286 -22.54 -17.76 27.56
CA ALA A 286 -23.87 -17.14 27.46
C ALA A 286 -23.80 -15.71 26.88
N ASP A 287 -22.82 -14.91 27.31
CA ASP A 287 -22.56 -13.57 26.76
C ASP A 287 -22.14 -13.64 25.28
N ALA A 288 -21.33 -14.65 24.91
CA ALA A 288 -20.92 -14.89 23.53
C ALA A 288 -22.07 -15.37 22.61
N GLN A 289 -23.11 -16.00 23.16
CA GLN A 289 -24.33 -16.39 22.41
C GLN A 289 -25.42 -15.30 22.45
N MET A 290 -25.13 -14.13 23.01
CA MET A 290 -26.08 -13.02 23.18
C MET A 290 -27.40 -13.43 23.87
N ILE A 291 -27.35 -14.44 24.75
CA ILE A 291 -28.42 -14.65 25.72
C ILE A 291 -28.22 -13.56 26.76
N SER A 292 -29.06 -12.51 26.72
CA SER A 292 -28.90 -11.31 27.56
C SER A 292 -28.86 -11.65 29.05
N MET A 293 -27.65 -11.84 29.58
CA MET A 293 -27.38 -12.03 31.00
C MET A 293 -27.32 -10.66 31.66
N PRO A 294 -28.11 -10.40 32.71
CA PRO A 294 -27.85 -9.26 33.57
C PRO A 294 -26.41 -9.39 34.09
N ARG A 295 -25.55 -8.39 33.82
CA ARG A 295 -24.11 -8.38 34.17
C ARG A 295 -23.78 -8.42 35.68
N LYS A 296 -24.78 -8.71 36.51
CA LYS A 296 -24.67 -9.01 37.94
C LYS A 296 -25.58 -10.22 38.16
N PHE A 297 -25.05 -11.35 38.60
CA PHE A 297 -25.92 -12.35 39.24
C PHE A 297 -26.58 -11.63 40.39
N LEU A 298 -27.88 -11.39 40.21
CA LEU A 298 -28.85 -10.81 41.13
C LEU A 298 -28.19 -9.78 42.05
N PRO A 299 -28.23 -8.46 41.74
CA PRO A 299 -27.87 -7.51 42.76
C PRO A 299 -28.82 -7.77 43.95
N SER A 300 -28.53 -7.25 45.14
CA SER A 300 -29.52 -7.20 46.21
C SER A 300 -30.90 -6.66 45.77
N GLU A 301 -31.07 -6.20 44.53
CA GLU A 301 -32.34 -5.88 43.91
C GLU A 301 -32.20 -6.21 42.40
N THR A 302 -33.08 -7.00 41.75
CA THR A 302 -33.61 -6.74 40.36
C THR A 302 -34.31 -7.87 39.56
N LEU A 303 -34.45 -9.14 39.97
CA LEU A 303 -35.34 -10.09 39.23
C LEU A 303 -36.13 -11.00 40.19
N SER A 304 -37.40 -11.29 39.86
CA SER A 304 -38.20 -12.26 40.62
C SER A 304 -37.70 -13.70 40.40
N GLU A 305 -38.01 -14.60 41.34
CA GLU A 305 -37.60 -16.01 41.28
C GLU A 305 -38.10 -16.71 40.00
N GLU A 306 -39.31 -16.38 39.57
CA GLU A 306 -39.92 -16.90 38.35
C GLU A 306 -39.24 -16.36 37.09
N GLU A 307 -38.80 -15.10 37.08
CA GLU A 307 -38.03 -14.51 35.97
C GLU A 307 -36.62 -15.12 35.88
N THR A 308 -36.00 -15.37 37.03
CA THR A 308 -34.68 -16.04 37.12
C THR A 308 -34.77 -17.47 36.59
N ARG A 309 -35.81 -18.21 36.99
CA ARG A 309 -36.05 -19.58 36.51
C ARG A 309 -36.29 -19.63 35.00
N ARG A 310 -37.16 -18.78 34.46
CA ARG A 310 -37.42 -18.70 33.01
C ARG A 310 -36.17 -18.31 32.21
N PHE A 311 -35.33 -17.46 32.80
CA PHE A 311 -34.07 -17.05 32.19
C PHE A 311 -33.07 -18.22 32.08
N LEU A 312 -32.89 -18.98 33.16
CA LEU A 312 -32.03 -20.18 33.17
C LEU A 312 -32.61 -21.32 32.30
N GLU A 313 -33.94 -21.41 32.18
CA GLU A 313 -34.63 -22.29 31.23
C GLU A 313 -34.25 -22.00 29.78
N ARG A 314 -34.25 -20.73 29.39
CA ARG A 314 -33.81 -20.31 28.06
C ARG A 314 -32.33 -20.63 27.79
N ILE A 315 -31.45 -20.51 28.78
CA ILE A 315 -30.02 -20.85 28.62
C ILE A 315 -29.85 -22.35 28.40
N ARG A 316 -30.49 -23.19 29.23
CA ARG A 316 -30.45 -24.65 29.08
C ARG A 316 -30.96 -25.05 27.69
N ASP A 317 -32.13 -24.57 27.31
CA ASP A 317 -32.80 -24.99 26.07
C ASP A 317 -32.04 -24.52 24.82
N GLY A 318 -31.25 -23.44 24.93
CA GLY A 318 -30.38 -22.97 23.86
C GLY A 318 -29.03 -23.71 23.74
N MET A 319 -28.51 -24.26 24.84
CA MET A 319 -27.14 -24.80 24.90
C MET A 319 -27.09 -26.34 24.94
N GLN A 320 -28.03 -26.99 25.61
CA GLN A 320 -28.05 -28.44 25.80
C GLN A 320 -28.30 -29.23 24.49
N PRO A 321 -29.24 -28.84 23.60
CA PRO A 321 -29.42 -29.54 22.33
C PRO A 321 -28.20 -29.43 21.38
N LYS A 322 -27.35 -28.42 21.59
CA LYS A 322 -26.11 -28.19 20.82
C LYS A 322 -24.90 -28.94 21.40
N GLY A 323 -25.10 -29.72 22.47
CA GLY A 323 -24.04 -30.47 23.14
C GLY A 323 -23.02 -29.61 23.89
N LEU A 324 -23.32 -28.33 24.14
CA LEU A 324 -22.40 -27.39 24.79
C LEU A 324 -22.40 -27.52 26.32
N ILE A 325 -23.48 -28.07 26.88
CA ILE A 325 -23.59 -28.44 28.28
C ILE A 325 -24.30 -29.79 28.38
N GLU A 326 -23.96 -30.59 29.38
CA GLU A 326 -24.59 -31.88 29.60
C GLU A 326 -26.01 -31.74 30.18
N PRO A 327 -26.94 -32.68 29.89
CA PRO A 327 -28.30 -32.63 30.42
C PRO A 327 -28.43 -32.53 31.94
N ALA A 328 -27.57 -33.25 32.67
CA ALA A 328 -27.54 -33.21 34.13
C ALA A 328 -27.12 -31.82 34.65
N TYR A 329 -26.17 -31.19 33.96
CA TYR A 329 -25.69 -29.85 34.27
C TYR A 329 -26.76 -28.79 34.00
N GLY A 330 -27.44 -28.87 32.85
CA GLY A 330 -28.58 -28.03 32.51
C GLY A 330 -29.74 -28.12 33.51
N TYR A 331 -30.00 -29.32 34.04
CA TYR A 331 -31.00 -29.54 35.10
C TYR A 331 -30.58 -28.91 36.44
N ALA A 332 -29.33 -29.10 36.86
CA ALA A 332 -28.80 -28.56 38.12
C ALA A 332 -28.81 -27.03 38.14
N MET A 333 -28.41 -26.40 37.03
CA MET A 333 -28.39 -24.95 36.85
C MET A 333 -29.74 -24.29 37.19
N GLN A 334 -30.84 -24.90 36.79
CA GLN A 334 -32.19 -24.38 37.04
C GLN A 334 -32.69 -24.64 38.45
N LYS A 335 -32.41 -25.83 38.98
CA LYS A 335 -32.88 -26.22 40.32
C LYS A 335 -32.18 -25.47 41.43
N LEU A 336 -30.89 -25.20 41.23
CA LEU A 336 -30.05 -24.52 42.21
C LEU A 336 -29.82 -23.04 41.87
N GLN A 337 -30.45 -22.56 40.79
CA GLN A 337 -30.45 -21.17 40.32
C GLN A 337 -29.05 -20.51 40.30
N PHE A 338 -28.05 -21.23 39.78
CA PHE A 338 -26.66 -20.77 39.76
C PHE A 338 -26.07 -20.95 38.38
N LEU A 339 -25.09 -20.10 38.06
CA LEU A 339 -24.26 -20.18 36.86
C LEU A 339 -22.81 -20.04 37.33
N PRO A 340 -21.97 -21.06 37.18
CA PRO A 340 -20.62 -21.00 37.67
C PRO A 340 -19.77 -20.05 36.83
N ARG A 341 -18.86 -19.38 37.55
CA ARG A 341 -17.99 -18.31 37.07
C ARG A 341 -16.92 -18.74 36.12
#